data_AF-C6LLJ9-F1
#
_entry.id   AF-C6LLJ9-F1
#
_cell.length_a   1.000
_cell.length_b   1.000
_cell.length_c   1.000
_cell.angle_alpha   90.00
_cell.angle_beta   90.00
_cell.angle_gamma   90.00
#
_symmetry.space_group_name_H-M   'P 1'
#
loop_
_entity.id
_entity.type
_entity.pdbx_description
1 polymer ?
#
loop_
_entity_poly.entity_id
_entity_poly.type
_entity_poly.pdbx_seq_one_letter_code
_entity_poly.pdbx_strand_id
1 'polypeptide(L)' 'VQEQGFMPLYTRDKLTDALHEACGFETDFQFITKSQMKTIQKKSKGRK' A
#
# COMPACT_ATOMS: atom_id res chain seq x y z
N VAL A 1 1.81 1.67 19.83
CA VAL A 1 2.80 0.90 19.04
C VAL A 1 2.35 0.88 17.59
N GLN A 2 2.95 1.72 16.75
CA GLN A 2 2.79 1.71 15.29
C GLN A 2 3.82 0.77 14.63
N GLU A 3 4.26 -0.28 15.34
CA GLU A 3 5.36 -1.17 14.91
C GLU A 3 4.95 -2.22 13.86
N GLN A 4 3.67 -2.28 13.44
CA GLN A 4 3.20 -3.28 12.48
C GLN A 4 2.66 -2.65 11.20
N GLY A 5 3.51 -1.87 10.55
CA GLY A 5 3.30 -1.32 9.22
C GLY A 5 4.15 -2.00 8.15
N PHE A 6 3.73 -1.93 6.90
CA PHE A 6 4.61 -2.17 5.75
C PHE A 6 5.39 -0.88 5.44
N MET A 7 6.73 -0.96 5.44
CA MET A 7 7.59 0.08 4.86
C MET A 7 7.79 -0.18 3.37
N PRO A 8 7.76 0.85 2.52
CA PRO A 8 8.17 0.71 1.12
C PRO A 8 9.68 0.45 1.05
N LEU A 9 10.09 -0.50 0.21
CA LEU A 9 11.50 -0.76 -0.12
C LEU A 9 11.92 -0.08 -1.44
N TYR A 10 11.00 0.63 -2.08
CA TYR A 10 11.21 1.30 -3.35
C TYR A 10 11.32 2.82 -3.14
N THR A 11 11.96 3.48 -4.10
CA THR A 11 11.97 4.94 -4.19
C THR A 11 10.75 5.39 -4.98
N ARG A 12 10.14 6.50 -4.56
CA ARG A 12 9.02 7.10 -5.27
C ARG A 12 9.42 7.50 -6.69
N ASP A 13 8.63 7.03 -7.64
CA ASP A 13 8.69 7.39 -9.05
C ASP A 13 7.27 7.60 -9.62
N LYS A 14 7.18 8.05 -10.87
CA LYS A 14 5.89 8.28 -11.54
C LYS A 14 5.03 7.02 -11.65
N LEU A 15 5.64 5.84 -11.65
CA LEU A 15 4.93 4.56 -11.75
C LEU A 15 4.27 4.21 -10.41
N THR A 16 5.01 4.38 -9.31
CA THR A 16 4.53 4.16 -7.94
C THR A 16 3.48 5.20 -7.55
N ASP A 17 3.58 6.44 -8.03
CA ASP A 17 2.53 7.45 -7.89
C ASP A 17 1.21 6.99 -8.55
N ALA A 18 1.28 6.52 -9.80
CA ALA A 18 0.12 5.99 -10.50
C ALA A 18 -0.45 4.74 -9.80
N LEU A 19 0.41 3.90 -9.22
CA LEU A 19 0.00 2.73 -8.45
C LEU A 19 -0.72 3.12 -7.15
N HIS A 20 -0.19 4.12 -6.43
CA HIS A 20 -0.78 4.66 -5.21
C HIS A 20 -2.16 5.25 -5.48
N GLU A 21 -2.30 6.00 -6.57
CA GLU A 21 -3.59 6.56 -7.00
C GLU A 21 -4.60 5.45 -7.34
N ALA A 22 -4.18 4.46 -8.14
CA ALA A 22 -5.04 3.34 -8.53
C ALA A 22 -5.47 2.47 -7.33
N CYS A 23 -4.58 2.27 -6.35
CA CYS A 23 -4.84 1.40 -5.21
C CYS A 23 -5.40 2.15 -3.97
N GLY A 24 -5.32 3.48 -3.96
CA GLY A 24 -5.81 4.35 -2.88
C GLY A 24 -5.00 4.26 -1.59
N PHE A 25 -3.68 4.10 -1.66
CA PHE A 25 -2.81 4.10 -0.48
C PHE A 25 -1.49 4.84 -0.74
N GLU A 26 -0.95 5.50 0.29
CA GLU A 26 0.37 6.14 0.28
C GLU A 26 1.28 5.48 1.33
N THR A 27 2.30 4.76 0.87
CA THR A 27 3.26 4.09 1.76
C THR A 27 4.36 5.01 2.30
N ASP A 28 4.44 6.24 1.78
CA ASP A 28 5.58 7.13 1.98
C ASP A 28 5.43 7.96 3.26
N PHE A 29 4.18 8.27 3.64
CA PHE A 29 3.85 9.07 4.81
C PHE A 29 3.15 8.26 5.90
N GLN A 30 2.57 7.11 5.55
CA GLN A 30 1.77 6.31 6.47
C GLN A 30 2.16 4.84 6.42
N PHE A 31 2.32 4.27 7.62
CA PHE A 31 2.46 2.83 7.79
C PHE A 31 1.14 2.14 7.45
N ILE A 32 1.15 1.32 6.40
CA ILE A 32 0.00 0.48 6.06
C ILE A 32 -0.04 -0.71 7.00
N THR A 33 -1.15 -0.88 7.71
CA THR A 33 -1.34 -2.03 8.60
C THR A 33 -1.44 -3.35 7.81
N LYS A 34 -1.05 -4.47 8.43
CA LYS A 34 -1.16 -5.81 7.81
C LYS A 34 -2.56 -6.14 7.29
N SER A 35 -3.62 -5.66 7.96
CA SER A 35 -5.02 -5.87 7.55
C SER A 35 -5.37 -5.08 6.29
N GLN A 36 -4.98 -3.81 6.21
CA GLN A 36 -5.16 -2.98 5.01
C GLN A 36 -4.42 -3.56 3.81
N MET A 37 -3.16 -3.99 3.99
CA MET A 37 -2.38 -4.65 2.94
C MET A 37 -3.08 -5.91 2.41
N LYS A 38 -3.65 -6.75 3.30
CA LYS A 38 -4.44 -7.92 2.88
C LYS A 38 -5.68 -7.52 2.08
N THR A 39 -6.38 -6.45 2.47
CA THR A 39 -7.56 -5.95 1.73
C THR A 39 -7.18 -5.43 0.35
N ILE A 40 -6.08 -4.69 0.23
CA ILE A 40 -5.53 -4.22 -1.05
C ILE A 40 -5.21 -5.41 -1.95
N GLN A 41 -4.50 -6.42 -1.43
CA GLN A 41 -4.18 -7.63 -2.19
C GLN A 41 -5.43 -8.40 -2.65
N LYS A 42 -6.47 -8.48 -1.82
CA LYS A 42 -7.75 -9.11 -2.21
C LYS A 42 -8.40 -8.35 -3.36
N LYS A 43 -8.54 -7.03 -3.24
CA LYS A 43 -9.09 -6.15 -4.29
C LYS A 43 -8.31 -6.25 -5.59
N SER A 44 -6.98 -6.17 -5.54
CA SER A 44 -6.10 -6.29 -6.71
C SER A 44 -6.24 -7.63 -7.43
N LYS A 45 -6.50 -8.72 -6.68
CA LYS A 45 -6.76 -10.06 -7.24
C LYS A 45 -8.23 -10.27 -7.65
N GLY A 46 -9.08 -9.24 -7.59
CA GLY A 46 -10.51 -9.35 -7.89
C GLY A 46 -11.30 -10.22 -6.92
N ARG A 47 -10.73 -10.55 -5.75
CA ARG A 47 -11.40 -11.32 -4.71
C ARG A 47 -12.13 -10.36 -3.78
N LYS A 48 -13.46 -10.46 -3.70
CA LYS A 48 -14.26 -9.74 -2.69
C LYS A 48 -13.94 -10.24 -1.28
#